data_AF-A0A5N7A617-F1
#
_entry.id   AF-A0A5N7A617-F1
#
_cell.length_a   1.000
_cell.length_b   1.000
_cell.length_c   1.000
_cell.angle_alpha   90.00
_cell.angle_beta   90.00
_cell.angle_gamma   90.00
#
_symmetry.space_group_name_H-M   'P 1'
#
loop_
_entity.id
_entity.type
_entity.pdbx_description
1 polymer ?
#
loop_
_entity_poly.entity_id
_entity_poly.type
_entity_poly.pdbx_seq_one_letter_code
_entity_poly.pdbx_strand_id
1 'polypeptide(L)'
;MNYIFLIWTLLPFKALAFKDSTFDPEYNFRLRNITGLPYFLYSWIGSYYNGTTTFNLEYLLDGNGNEVCRTFRNKTTTFASESILAVTKTNPDDKGKNPVQIALKSALTDFDFVHGSDMGNEERNLRWQFLSIEHVVPGYTSGSYKPYFNLSLENDLGPPYHITGASNDTGRGVKTVEMNMSSCDDPADTWWGLSFLDHGDYNPEGIPITEPIVSVMFDNQSASFSFNGWFLINNEKGDAMYGEGSIEFLGKIDPLHSDILNKGSNPSWTPTLGFGNSSMNMKFGGESKESMAVSNGVNDWLIFWPVVGLIFGVFI
;
A
#
# COMPACT_ATOMS: atom_id res chain seq x y z
N MET A 1 61.09 32.00 11.00
CA MET A 1 59.63 32.05 11.24
C MET A 1 58.96 32.55 9.97
N ASN A 2 58.44 31.64 9.15
CA ASN A 2 57.65 31.97 7.96
C ASN A 2 56.27 31.35 8.18
N TYR A 3 55.24 32.19 8.32
CA TYR A 3 53.85 31.75 8.40
C TYR A 3 53.27 31.71 6.99
N ILE A 4 52.94 30.51 6.53
CA ILE A 4 52.11 30.24 5.36
C ILE A 4 50.65 30.45 5.81
N PHE A 5 49.97 31.47 5.29
CA PHE A 5 48.51 31.57 5.39
C PHE A 5 47.88 30.99 4.13
N LEU A 6 47.35 29.77 4.26
CA LEU A 6 46.51 29.12 3.26
C LEU A 6 45.05 29.44 3.61
N ILE A 7 44.46 30.44 2.96
CA ILE A 7 43.03 30.74 3.05
C ILE A 7 42.32 29.69 2.20
N TRP A 8 41.78 28.66 2.84
CA TRP A 8 40.79 27.76 2.25
C TRP A 8 39.47 28.52 2.15
N THR A 9 39.15 29.04 0.98
CA THR A 9 37.78 29.42 0.64
C THR A 9 36.94 28.13 0.56
N LEU A 10 36.16 27.87 1.61
CA LEU A 10 35.05 26.93 1.56
C LEU A 10 34.01 27.47 0.56
N LEU A 11 34.18 27.14 -0.71
CA LEU A 11 33.10 27.19 -1.68
C LEU A 11 31.99 26.27 -1.14
N PRO A 12 30.77 26.77 -0.87
CA PRO A 12 29.66 25.88 -0.62
C PRO A 12 29.50 25.05 -1.89
N PHE A 13 29.79 23.75 -1.80
CA PHE A 13 29.34 22.80 -2.81
C PHE A 13 27.83 22.96 -2.90
N LYS A 14 27.36 23.71 -3.91
CA LYS A 14 25.98 23.62 -4.34
C LYS A 14 25.83 22.20 -4.86
N ALA A 15 25.34 21.31 -4.00
CA ALA A 15 24.79 20.05 -4.44
C ALA A 15 23.78 20.41 -5.53
N LEU A 16 24.07 20.02 -6.77
CA LEU A 16 23.15 20.15 -7.88
C LEU A 16 22.02 19.17 -7.59
N ALA A 17 20.99 19.65 -6.89
CA ALA A 17 19.76 18.92 -6.74
C ALA A 17 19.09 18.89 -8.13
N PHE A 18 19.07 17.72 -8.74
CA PHE A 18 18.30 17.49 -9.95
C PHE A 18 16.83 17.47 -9.54
N LYS A 19 16.05 18.44 -10.01
CA LYS A 19 14.60 18.35 -9.97
C LYS A 19 14.22 17.17 -10.87
N ASP A 20 13.87 16.03 -10.28
CA ASP A 20 13.32 14.93 -11.04
C ASP A 20 11.93 15.37 -11.54
N SER A 21 11.81 15.56 -12.85
CA SER A 21 10.57 16.01 -13.49
C SER A 21 9.44 15.00 -13.38
N THR A 22 9.71 13.78 -12.91
CA THR A 22 8.70 12.74 -12.72
C THR A 22 8.03 12.80 -11.35
N PHE A 23 8.56 13.57 -10.39
CA PHE A 23 7.94 13.74 -9.08
C PHE A 23 6.97 14.91 -9.08
N ASP A 24 5.73 14.60 -8.70
CA ASP A 24 4.69 15.58 -8.43
C ASP A 24 4.24 15.44 -6.97
N PRO A 25 4.44 16.47 -6.12
CA PRO A 25 4.06 16.42 -4.71
C PRO A 25 2.54 16.38 -4.49
N GLU A 26 1.72 16.71 -5.50
CA GLU A 26 0.26 16.61 -5.41
C GLU A 26 -0.20 15.15 -5.45
N TYR A 27 0.48 14.33 -6.26
CA TYR A 27 0.19 12.90 -6.41
C TYR A 27 0.75 12.07 -5.24
N ASN A 28 0.36 10.80 -5.19
CA ASN A 28 0.81 9.85 -4.17
C ASN A 28 1.97 8.96 -4.60
N PHE A 29 2.57 9.21 -5.76
CA PHE A 29 3.63 8.38 -6.31
C PHE A 29 5.02 8.78 -5.80
N ARG A 30 5.85 7.77 -5.57
CA ARG A 30 7.29 7.95 -5.36
C ARG A 30 7.99 8.24 -6.69
N LEU A 31 9.24 8.70 -6.58
CA LEU A 31 10.17 8.75 -7.71
C LEU A 31 10.26 7.37 -8.37
N ARG A 32 10.30 7.32 -9.71
CA ARG A 32 10.36 6.06 -10.48
C ARG A 32 11.76 5.47 -10.64
N ASN A 33 12.80 6.21 -10.26
CA ASN A 33 14.19 5.84 -10.48
C ASN A 33 14.86 5.16 -9.26
N ILE A 34 14.08 4.56 -8.36
CA ILE A 34 14.57 3.87 -7.16
C ILE A 34 14.89 2.41 -7.53
N THR A 35 16.17 2.10 -7.69
CA THR A 35 16.61 0.73 -7.98
C THR A 35 16.37 -0.21 -6.80
N GLY A 36 15.98 -1.46 -7.07
CA GLY A 36 15.82 -2.50 -6.04
C GLY A 36 14.52 -2.42 -5.22
N LEU A 37 13.64 -1.47 -5.54
CA LEU A 37 12.33 -1.36 -4.93
C LEU A 37 11.30 -2.17 -5.74
N PRO A 38 10.57 -3.12 -5.13
CA PRO A 38 9.44 -3.78 -5.76
C PRO A 38 8.30 -2.78 -5.97
N TYR A 39 8.31 -2.04 -7.09
CA TYR A 39 7.39 -0.92 -7.33
C TYR A 39 5.92 -1.32 -7.23
N PHE A 40 5.50 -2.50 -7.68
CA PHE A 40 4.10 -2.93 -7.55
C PHE A 40 3.58 -3.00 -6.10
N LEU A 41 4.47 -3.15 -5.11
CA LEU A 41 4.13 -3.05 -3.67
C LEU A 41 4.36 -1.65 -3.14
N TYR A 42 5.49 -1.04 -3.49
CA TYR A 42 6.03 0.12 -2.79
C TYR A 42 6.04 1.40 -3.66
N SER A 43 5.21 1.51 -4.69
CA SER A 43 5.15 2.68 -5.58
C SER A 43 4.67 3.96 -4.91
N TRP A 44 3.92 3.86 -3.81
CA TRP A 44 3.18 4.99 -3.25
C TRP A 44 3.82 5.52 -1.98
N ILE A 45 3.69 6.82 -1.78
CA ILE A 45 4.08 7.53 -0.58
C ILE A 45 3.19 7.04 0.58
N GLY A 46 3.78 6.51 1.64
CA GLY A 46 3.02 5.93 2.73
C GLY A 46 3.83 5.12 3.74
N SER A 47 3.10 4.51 4.66
CA SER A 47 3.62 3.58 5.67
C SER A 47 3.32 2.15 5.26
N TYR A 48 4.32 1.27 5.38
CA TYR A 48 4.24 -0.14 5.05
C TYR A 48 4.54 -0.97 6.28
N TYR A 49 3.78 -2.03 6.51
CA TYR A 49 3.89 -2.86 7.71
C TYR A 49 3.99 -4.32 7.30
N ASN A 50 5.03 -5.00 7.78
CA ASN A 50 5.20 -6.44 7.61
C ASN A 50 4.55 -7.14 8.80
N GLY A 51 3.77 -8.18 8.52
CA GLY A 51 3.03 -8.86 9.57
C GLY A 51 2.40 -10.16 9.11
N THR A 52 1.43 -10.59 9.91
CA THR A 52 0.67 -11.81 9.65
C THR A 52 -0.80 -11.45 9.55
N THR A 53 -1.44 -11.94 8.50
CA THR A 53 -2.90 -11.91 8.34
C THR A 53 -3.48 -13.27 8.71
N THR A 54 -4.49 -13.26 9.56
CA THR A 54 -5.27 -14.44 9.96
C THR A 54 -6.66 -14.31 9.37
N PHE A 55 -7.13 -15.39 8.75
CA PHE A 55 -8.48 -15.54 8.24
C PHE A 55 -9.24 -16.47 9.17
N ASN A 56 -10.46 -16.11 9.51
CA ASN A 56 -11.35 -16.91 10.33
C ASN A 56 -12.71 -17.00 9.64
N LEU A 57 -13.13 -18.21 9.27
CA LEU A 57 -14.27 -18.46 8.39
C LEU A 57 -15.27 -19.39 9.08
N GLU A 58 -16.47 -18.88 9.36
CA GLU A 58 -17.57 -19.64 9.92
C GLU A 58 -18.61 -19.96 8.84
N TYR A 59 -18.84 -21.25 8.57
CA TYR A 59 -19.80 -21.69 7.57
C TYR A 59 -21.20 -21.80 8.17
N LEU A 60 -22.17 -21.09 7.61
CA LEU A 60 -23.50 -20.94 8.19
C LEU A 60 -24.58 -21.61 7.33
N LEU A 61 -24.56 -21.35 6.03
CA LEU A 61 -25.62 -21.76 5.10
C LEU A 61 -25.06 -22.48 3.86
N ASP A 62 -25.82 -23.40 3.29
CA ASP A 62 -25.52 -24.01 1.99
C ASP A 62 -25.99 -23.11 0.81
N GLY A 63 -25.75 -23.58 -0.42
CA GLY A 63 -26.15 -22.90 -1.66
C GLY A 63 -27.64 -22.58 -1.79
N ASN A 64 -28.49 -23.23 -0.99
CA ASN A 64 -29.95 -23.09 -0.99
C ASN A 64 -30.46 -22.30 0.24
N GLY A 65 -29.57 -21.77 1.08
CA GLY A 65 -29.94 -21.10 2.33
C GLY A 65 -30.35 -22.04 3.47
N ASN A 66 -30.04 -23.34 3.36
CA ASN A 66 -30.27 -24.32 4.42
C ASN A 66 -29.01 -24.52 5.29
N GLU A 67 -29.11 -25.36 6.32
CA GLU A 67 -27.97 -25.74 7.15
C GLU A 67 -26.86 -26.40 6.30
N VAL A 68 -25.61 -25.99 6.52
CA VAL A 68 -24.44 -26.58 5.85
C VAL A 68 -24.35 -28.10 6.04
N CYS A 69 -23.71 -28.74 5.06
CA CYS A 69 -23.52 -30.19 5.08
C CYS A 69 -22.69 -30.64 6.29
N ARG A 70 -22.78 -31.94 6.62
CA ARG A 70 -22.20 -32.52 7.84
C ARG A 70 -20.71 -32.25 7.99
N THR A 71 -19.97 -32.15 6.88
CA THR A 71 -18.53 -31.90 6.88
C THR A 71 -18.18 -30.53 7.45
N PHE A 72 -19.03 -29.51 7.26
CA PHE A 72 -18.77 -28.11 7.62
C PHE A 72 -19.62 -27.58 8.78
N ARG A 73 -20.63 -28.35 9.20
CA ARG A 73 -21.48 -28.01 10.34
C ARG A 73 -20.68 -27.79 11.62
N ASN A 74 -20.88 -26.63 12.26
CA ASN A 74 -20.17 -26.19 13.47
C ASN A 74 -18.64 -26.22 13.33
N LYS A 75 -18.14 -26.05 12.09
CA LYS A 75 -16.71 -25.92 11.85
C LYS A 75 -16.38 -24.50 11.46
N THR A 76 -15.21 -24.11 11.93
CA THR A 76 -14.57 -22.86 11.59
C THR A 76 -13.23 -23.19 10.93
N THR A 77 -12.93 -22.54 9.80
CA THR A 77 -11.62 -22.67 9.15
C THR A 77 -10.78 -21.45 9.48
N THR A 78 -9.57 -21.70 9.95
CA THR A 78 -8.60 -20.65 10.27
C THR A 78 -7.30 -20.92 9.54
N PHE A 79 -6.78 -19.92 8.85
CA PHE A 79 -5.46 -19.97 8.24
C PHE A 79 -4.76 -18.62 8.34
N ALA A 80 -3.44 -18.63 8.25
CA ALA A 80 -2.62 -17.44 8.33
C ALA A 80 -1.69 -17.31 7.12
N SER A 81 -1.37 -16.09 6.76
CA SER A 81 -0.46 -15.73 5.68
C SER A 81 0.43 -14.59 6.12
N GLU A 82 1.72 -14.67 5.83
CA GLU A 82 2.57 -13.48 5.85
C GLU A 82 2.03 -12.46 4.84
N SER A 83 2.08 -11.19 5.22
CA SER A 83 1.43 -10.13 4.48
C SER A 83 2.06 -8.77 4.73
N ILE A 84 1.76 -7.87 3.81
CA ILE A 84 2.19 -6.47 3.85
C ILE A 84 0.94 -5.61 3.81
N LEU A 85 0.79 -4.75 4.81
CA LEU A 85 -0.19 -3.68 4.83
C LEU A 85 0.47 -2.38 4.37
N ALA A 86 -0.09 -1.75 3.36
CA ALA A 86 0.26 -0.41 2.91
C ALA A 86 -0.87 0.55 3.29
N VAL A 87 -0.52 1.63 3.99
CA VAL A 87 -1.40 2.78 4.24
C VAL A 87 -0.76 3.99 3.59
N THR A 88 -1.38 4.48 2.51
CA THR A 88 -0.74 5.42 1.58
C THR A 88 -1.55 6.69 1.38
N LYS A 89 -0.87 7.73 0.92
CA LYS A 89 -1.49 9.00 0.51
C LYS A 89 -2.49 8.74 -0.62
N THR A 90 -3.59 9.50 -0.64
CA THR A 90 -4.56 9.50 -1.74
C THR A 90 -4.07 10.29 -2.96
N ASN A 91 -4.64 9.98 -4.12
CA ASN A 91 -4.39 10.71 -5.35
C ASN A 91 -5.48 11.79 -5.53
N PRO A 92 -5.14 13.03 -5.95
CA PRO A 92 -6.12 14.07 -6.25
C PRO A 92 -7.23 13.66 -7.24
N ASP A 93 -6.93 12.70 -8.14
CA ASP A 93 -7.86 12.21 -9.16
C ASP A 93 -8.82 11.11 -8.65
N ASP A 94 -8.59 10.59 -7.43
CA ASP A 94 -9.47 9.61 -6.80
C ASP A 94 -10.86 10.22 -6.58
N LYS A 95 -11.91 9.50 -6.99
CA LYS A 95 -13.27 9.84 -6.54
C LYS A 95 -13.37 9.53 -5.05
N GLY A 96 -14.20 10.29 -4.34
CA GLY A 96 -14.43 10.08 -2.91
C GLY A 96 -13.55 10.97 -2.04
N LYS A 97 -13.62 10.73 -0.72
CA LYS A 97 -12.97 11.57 0.30
C LYS A 97 -12.28 10.71 1.36
N ASN A 98 -11.74 9.56 0.94
CA ASN A 98 -11.02 8.69 1.85
C ASN A 98 -9.79 9.45 2.38
N PRO A 99 -9.47 9.37 3.68
CA PRO A 99 -8.30 10.03 4.26
C PRO A 99 -6.98 9.36 3.82
N VAL A 100 -7.03 8.09 3.42
CA VAL A 100 -5.89 7.26 3.02
C VAL A 100 -6.34 6.22 1.98
N GLN A 101 -5.39 5.62 1.26
CA GLN A 101 -5.60 4.36 0.55
C GLN A 101 -5.03 3.20 1.38
N ILE A 102 -5.65 2.03 1.31
CA ILE A 102 -5.29 0.84 2.07
C ILE A 102 -5.14 -0.31 1.09
N ALA A 103 -4.00 -0.99 1.14
CA ALA A 103 -3.78 -2.25 0.47
C ALA A 103 -3.19 -3.27 1.44
N LEU A 104 -3.82 -4.43 1.58
CA LEU A 104 -3.29 -5.56 2.34
C LEU A 104 -3.08 -6.72 1.37
N LYS A 105 -1.83 -7.16 1.21
CA LYS A 105 -1.45 -8.13 0.18
C LYS A 105 -0.70 -9.29 0.82
N SER A 106 -0.87 -10.50 0.30
CA SER A 106 -0.03 -11.65 0.68
C SER A 106 1.44 -11.34 0.38
N ALA A 107 2.35 -11.65 1.29
CA ALA A 107 3.78 -11.51 1.05
C ALA A 107 4.23 -12.46 -0.08
N LEU A 108 5.06 -11.97 -0.99
CA LEU A 108 5.69 -12.78 -2.03
C LEU A 108 7.04 -13.25 -1.50
N THR A 109 7.06 -14.27 -0.65
CA THR A 109 8.26 -14.64 0.09
C THR A 109 9.34 -15.39 -0.69
N ASP A 110 9.17 -15.66 -2.00
CA ASP A 110 10.16 -16.41 -2.79
C ASP A 110 10.44 -15.84 -4.20
N PHE A 111 9.99 -14.62 -4.52
CA PHE A 111 10.21 -14.04 -5.86
C PHE A 111 11.48 -13.21 -5.93
N ASP A 112 12.43 -13.64 -6.77
CA ASP A 112 13.66 -12.92 -7.07
C ASP A 112 13.34 -11.72 -8.00
N PHE A 113 13.04 -10.55 -7.42
CA PHE A 113 12.69 -9.32 -8.14
C PHE A 113 13.86 -8.71 -8.95
N VAL A 114 14.99 -9.42 -9.06
CA VAL A 114 16.24 -8.90 -9.65
C VAL A 114 16.14 -8.69 -11.16
N HIS A 115 15.11 -9.19 -11.85
CA HIS A 115 14.92 -8.94 -13.29
C HIS A 115 13.66 -8.13 -13.55
N GLY A 116 13.84 -6.81 -13.68
CA GLY A 116 12.84 -5.89 -14.16
C GLY A 116 12.45 -6.21 -15.61
N SER A 117 11.22 -6.71 -15.79
CA SER A 117 10.48 -6.60 -17.05
C SER A 117 8.98 -6.77 -16.89
N ASP A 118 8.51 -7.36 -15.78
CA ASP A 118 7.11 -7.79 -15.67
C ASP A 118 6.24 -6.84 -14.86
N MET A 119 6.50 -5.52 -14.96
CA MET A 119 5.62 -4.49 -14.38
C MET A 119 4.16 -4.75 -14.76
N GLY A 120 3.37 -5.28 -13.82
CA GLY A 120 1.93 -5.49 -13.97
C GLY A 120 1.43 -6.94 -13.98
N ASN A 121 2.31 -7.94 -13.86
CA ASN A 121 1.87 -9.36 -13.79
C ASN A 121 2.00 -9.96 -12.38
N GLU A 122 2.60 -9.23 -11.44
CA GLU A 122 2.88 -9.70 -10.07
C GLU A 122 1.61 -9.85 -9.22
N GLU A 123 0.54 -9.09 -9.53
CA GLU A 123 -0.77 -9.25 -8.88
C GLU A 123 -1.39 -10.62 -9.12
N ARG A 124 -1.04 -11.29 -10.23
CA ARG A 124 -1.47 -12.67 -10.49
C ARG A 124 -0.89 -13.65 -9.47
N ASN A 125 0.32 -13.36 -8.99
CA ASN A 125 1.06 -14.23 -8.07
C ASN A 125 0.68 -14.01 -6.60
N LEU A 126 -0.06 -12.93 -6.29
CA LEU A 126 -0.62 -12.75 -4.95
C LEU A 126 -1.66 -13.82 -4.67
N ARG A 127 -1.52 -14.53 -3.55
CA ARG A 127 -2.51 -15.54 -3.13
C ARG A 127 -3.86 -14.90 -2.80
N TRP A 128 -3.81 -13.67 -2.30
CA TRP A 128 -4.98 -12.87 -1.95
C TRP A 128 -4.56 -11.40 -1.82
N GLN A 129 -5.54 -10.50 -1.95
CA GLN A 129 -5.35 -9.07 -1.68
C GLN A 129 -6.67 -8.42 -1.24
N PHE A 130 -6.52 -7.34 -0.50
CA PHE A 130 -7.54 -6.36 -0.18
C PHE A 130 -7.05 -4.99 -0.66
N LEU A 131 -7.92 -4.22 -1.28
CA LEU A 131 -7.70 -2.87 -1.77
C LEU A 131 -8.89 -1.98 -1.40
N SER A 132 -8.65 -0.79 -0.84
CA SER A 132 -9.71 0.20 -0.60
C SER A 132 -10.13 0.95 -1.86
N ILE A 133 -9.22 1.01 -2.84
CA ILE A 133 -9.37 1.64 -4.15
C ILE A 133 -8.36 0.97 -5.10
N GLU A 134 -8.56 1.09 -6.41
CA GLU A 134 -7.57 0.61 -7.37
C GLU A 134 -6.21 1.29 -7.18
N HIS A 135 -5.17 0.50 -6.90
CA HIS A 135 -3.80 0.97 -6.72
C HIS A 135 -3.11 1.04 -8.09
N VAL A 136 -3.17 2.21 -8.72
CA VAL A 136 -2.67 2.41 -10.08
C VAL A 136 -1.15 2.56 -10.07
N VAL A 137 -0.44 1.85 -10.94
CA VAL A 137 1.01 2.00 -11.09
C VAL A 137 1.31 3.22 -11.98
N PRO A 138 2.31 4.05 -11.63
CA PRO A 138 2.71 5.18 -12.44
C PRO A 138 2.90 4.82 -13.92
N GLY A 139 2.16 5.47 -14.83
CA GLY A 139 2.31 5.31 -16.29
C GLY A 139 1.30 4.37 -16.95
N TYR A 140 0.51 3.65 -16.16
CA TYR A 140 -0.65 2.91 -16.63
C TYR A 140 -1.92 3.70 -16.25
N THR A 141 -2.48 4.35 -17.26
CA THR A 141 -3.82 4.97 -17.35
C THR A 141 -4.24 6.14 -16.45
N SER A 142 -4.64 7.21 -17.15
CA SER A 142 -5.53 8.29 -16.73
C SER A 142 -6.95 7.78 -16.48
N GLY A 143 -7.49 8.03 -15.30
CA GLY A 143 -8.86 7.69 -14.94
C GLY A 143 -9.14 8.18 -13.53
N SER A 144 -10.40 8.52 -13.25
CA SER A 144 -10.81 8.82 -11.88
C SER A 144 -11.42 7.56 -11.28
N TYR A 145 -10.71 6.99 -10.30
CA TYR A 145 -11.01 5.69 -9.70
C TYR A 145 -12.02 5.85 -8.56
N LYS A 146 -13.07 5.04 -8.59
CA LYS A 146 -14.07 5.00 -7.52
C LYS A 146 -13.53 4.11 -6.39
N PRO A 147 -13.61 4.54 -5.12
CA PRO A 147 -13.16 3.72 -4.00
C PRO A 147 -14.12 2.54 -3.84
N TYR A 148 -13.54 1.39 -3.51
CA TYR A 148 -14.27 0.17 -3.15
C TYR A 148 -14.82 0.29 -1.72
N PHE A 149 -14.11 1.01 -0.85
CA PHE A 149 -14.51 1.27 0.53
C PHE A 149 -14.62 2.76 0.78
N ASN A 150 -15.70 3.19 1.43
CA ASN A 150 -15.83 4.55 1.94
C ASN A 150 -15.18 4.61 3.32
N LEU A 151 -14.03 5.27 3.41
CA LEU A 151 -13.21 5.33 4.61
C LEU A 151 -13.38 6.68 5.31
N SER A 152 -13.44 6.65 6.63
CA SER A 152 -13.48 7.83 7.50
C SER A 152 -12.47 7.70 8.63
N LEU A 153 -11.88 8.83 9.02
CA LEU A 153 -11.04 8.94 10.20
C LEU A 153 -11.93 9.18 11.42
N GLU A 154 -11.83 8.33 12.44
CA GLU A 154 -12.67 8.44 13.66
C GLU A 154 -12.16 9.51 14.63
N ASN A 155 -10.86 9.70 14.72
CA ASN A 155 -10.22 10.63 15.66
C ASN A 155 -9.23 11.55 14.96
N ASP A 156 -9.32 12.85 15.22
CA ASP A 156 -8.49 13.92 14.66
C ASP A 156 -7.37 14.38 15.64
N LEU A 157 -7.06 13.55 16.63
CA LEU A 157 -6.07 13.84 17.69
C LEU A 157 -4.63 13.44 17.32
N GLY A 158 -4.44 12.81 16.17
CA GLY A 158 -3.15 12.30 15.70
C GLY A 158 -2.94 10.80 15.96
N PRO A 159 -1.73 10.27 15.71
CA PRO A 159 -1.49 8.84 15.76
C PRO A 159 -1.60 8.27 17.19
N PRO A 160 -2.11 7.04 17.36
CA PRO A 160 -2.51 6.11 16.30
C PRO A 160 -3.80 6.56 15.61
N TYR A 161 -3.76 6.60 14.28
CA TYR A 161 -4.91 6.96 13.47
C TYR A 161 -5.84 5.78 13.41
N HIS A 162 -7.14 6.02 13.55
CA HIS A 162 -8.16 4.99 13.48
C HIS A 162 -9.09 5.29 12.32
N ILE A 163 -9.02 4.44 11.30
CA ILE A 163 -9.81 4.51 10.08
C ILE A 163 -10.86 3.42 10.12
N THR A 164 -12.10 3.77 9.83
CA THR A 164 -13.17 2.78 9.64
C THR A 164 -13.87 3.02 8.31
N GLY A 165 -14.56 2.01 7.82
CA GLY A 165 -15.32 2.14 6.59
C GLY A 165 -16.17 0.93 6.27
N ALA A 166 -16.97 1.09 5.23
CA ALA A 166 -17.82 0.04 4.69
C ALA A 166 -17.74 0.05 3.16
N SER A 167 -18.17 -1.05 2.55
CA SER A 167 -18.22 -1.21 1.10
C SER A 167 -19.60 -1.62 0.61
N ASN A 168 -19.94 -1.10 -0.56
CA ASN A 168 -21.04 -1.58 -1.39
C ASN A 168 -20.55 -2.08 -2.77
N ASP A 169 -19.25 -2.34 -2.91
CA ASP A 169 -18.58 -2.81 -4.13
C ASP A 169 -17.27 -3.54 -3.76
N THR A 170 -17.41 -4.76 -3.26
CA THR A 170 -16.34 -5.67 -2.80
C THR A 170 -15.68 -6.43 -3.94
N GLY A 171 -16.41 -6.69 -5.03
CA GLY A 171 -16.00 -7.58 -6.12
C GLY A 171 -14.73 -7.14 -6.85
N ARG A 172 -14.28 -5.90 -6.64
CA ARG A 172 -13.03 -5.36 -7.19
C ARG A 172 -11.97 -5.03 -6.13
N GLY A 173 -12.37 -4.92 -4.86
CA GLY A 173 -11.46 -4.61 -3.76
C GLY A 173 -10.81 -5.85 -3.14
N VAL A 174 -11.50 -6.98 -3.12
CA VAL A 174 -11.00 -8.21 -2.48
C VAL A 174 -10.85 -9.32 -3.51
N LYS A 175 -9.62 -9.81 -3.70
CA LYS A 175 -9.34 -10.91 -4.63
C LYS A 175 -9.80 -12.23 -4.01
N THR A 176 -10.34 -13.11 -4.86
CA THR A 176 -10.69 -14.49 -4.49
C THR A 176 -9.52 -15.20 -3.81
N VAL A 177 -9.81 -15.87 -2.70
CA VAL A 177 -8.85 -16.74 -2.00
C VAL A 177 -9.07 -18.17 -2.45
N GLU A 178 -8.00 -18.82 -2.88
CA GLU A 178 -8.05 -20.22 -3.30
C GLU A 178 -7.51 -21.12 -2.18
N MET A 179 -8.19 -22.24 -1.93
CA MET A 179 -7.78 -23.22 -0.93
C MET A 179 -8.23 -24.63 -1.30
N ASN A 180 -7.57 -25.64 -0.71
CA ASN A 180 -7.96 -27.05 -0.87
C ASN A 180 -8.54 -27.57 0.44
N MET A 181 -9.73 -28.16 0.37
CA MET A 181 -10.47 -28.70 1.51
C MET A 181 -11.37 -29.85 1.05
N SER A 182 -11.75 -30.75 1.95
CA SER A 182 -12.72 -31.81 1.67
C SER A 182 -14.07 -31.26 1.21
N SER A 183 -14.80 -32.04 0.41
CA SER A 183 -16.13 -31.64 -0.08
C SER A 183 -17.24 -32.15 0.84
N CYS A 184 -18.50 -31.81 0.53
CA CYS A 184 -19.62 -32.26 1.36
C CYS A 184 -19.78 -33.79 1.38
N ASP A 185 -19.64 -34.42 0.21
CA ASP A 185 -19.87 -35.86 0.02
C ASP A 185 -18.60 -36.70 -0.13
N ASP A 186 -17.43 -36.07 -0.26
CA ASP A 186 -16.17 -36.74 -0.52
C ASP A 186 -15.09 -36.27 0.47
N PRO A 187 -14.48 -37.19 1.24
CA PRO A 187 -13.40 -36.83 2.16
C PRO A 187 -12.11 -36.41 1.44
N ALA A 188 -11.97 -36.65 0.13
CA ALA A 188 -10.84 -36.16 -0.64
C ALA A 188 -10.90 -34.64 -0.82
N ASP A 189 -9.76 -33.97 -0.64
CA ASP A 189 -9.64 -32.53 -0.84
C ASP A 189 -9.92 -32.17 -2.30
N THR A 190 -10.62 -31.06 -2.48
CA THR A 190 -10.92 -30.43 -3.78
C THR A 190 -10.60 -28.93 -3.70
N TRP A 191 -10.43 -28.30 -4.86
CA TRP A 191 -10.26 -26.86 -4.96
C TRP A 191 -11.53 -26.11 -4.56
N TRP A 192 -11.36 -25.02 -3.82
CA TRP A 192 -12.40 -24.07 -3.43
C TRP A 192 -11.96 -22.64 -3.70
N GLY A 193 -12.88 -21.83 -4.22
CA GLY A 193 -12.72 -20.38 -4.37
C GLY A 193 -13.60 -19.64 -3.36
N LEU A 194 -13.00 -18.78 -2.56
CA LEU A 194 -13.67 -17.92 -1.58
C LEU A 194 -13.72 -16.47 -2.08
N SER A 195 -14.91 -15.88 -2.07
CA SER A 195 -15.12 -14.47 -2.38
C SER A 195 -15.93 -13.79 -1.27
N PHE A 196 -15.51 -12.60 -0.85
CA PHE A 196 -16.31 -11.79 0.06
C PHE A 196 -17.41 -11.08 -0.70
N LEU A 197 -18.53 -10.88 -0.01
CA LEU A 197 -19.77 -10.37 -0.55
C LEU A 197 -20.07 -8.98 -0.02
N ASP A 198 -20.85 -8.23 -0.79
CA ASP A 198 -21.48 -6.98 -0.39
C ASP A 198 -22.99 -7.08 -0.54
N HIS A 199 -23.68 -6.04 -0.10
CA HIS A 199 -25.11 -5.89 -0.33
C HIS A 199 -25.36 -5.47 -1.79
N GLY A 200 -25.25 -6.42 -2.72
CA GLY A 200 -25.53 -6.22 -4.15
C GLY A 200 -26.94 -6.65 -4.57
N ASP A 201 -27.34 -6.21 -5.77
CA ASP A 201 -28.67 -6.49 -6.37
C ASP A 201 -28.92 -7.97 -6.71
N TYR A 202 -27.86 -8.80 -6.68
CA TYR A 202 -27.89 -10.20 -7.10
C TYR A 202 -27.71 -11.19 -5.94
N ASN A 203 -27.91 -10.73 -4.71
CA ASN A 203 -27.78 -11.57 -3.54
C ASN A 203 -28.88 -12.66 -3.50
N PRO A 204 -28.53 -13.91 -3.17
CA PRO A 204 -29.49 -15.01 -3.10
C PRO A 204 -30.55 -14.74 -2.02
N GLU A 205 -31.80 -15.07 -2.35
CA GLU A 205 -32.92 -14.95 -1.42
C GLU A 205 -32.70 -15.86 -0.20
N GLY A 206 -32.96 -15.32 0.99
CA GLY A 206 -32.82 -16.08 2.25
C GLY A 206 -31.44 -16.02 2.92
N ILE A 207 -30.45 -15.36 2.31
CA ILE A 207 -29.12 -15.19 2.90
C ILE A 207 -28.97 -13.74 3.41
N PRO A 208 -28.76 -13.52 4.73
CA PRO A 208 -28.77 -12.19 5.31
C PRO A 208 -27.43 -11.45 5.13
N ILE A 209 -27.01 -11.28 3.88
CA ILE A 209 -25.74 -10.61 3.54
C ILE A 209 -25.77 -9.15 3.98
N THR A 210 -24.79 -8.77 4.80
CA THR A 210 -24.56 -7.40 5.25
C THR A 210 -23.38 -6.75 4.53
N GLU A 211 -23.33 -5.42 4.54
CA GLU A 211 -22.15 -4.70 4.05
C GLU A 211 -20.92 -5.03 4.91
N PRO A 212 -19.77 -5.33 4.29
CA PRO A 212 -18.57 -5.59 5.06
C PRO A 212 -18.00 -4.31 5.65
N ILE A 213 -17.37 -4.47 6.82
CA ILE A 213 -16.81 -3.39 7.61
C ILE A 213 -15.30 -3.58 7.68
N VAL A 214 -14.56 -2.50 7.46
CA VAL A 214 -13.11 -2.44 7.62
C VAL A 214 -12.73 -1.47 8.73
N SER A 215 -11.70 -1.82 9.50
CA SER A 215 -11.10 -0.98 10.53
C SER A 215 -9.58 -1.11 10.47
N VAL A 216 -8.88 0.02 10.51
CA VAL A 216 -7.42 0.07 10.51
C VAL A 216 -6.95 1.02 11.60
N MET A 217 -6.02 0.56 12.42
CA MET A 217 -5.27 1.42 13.33
C MET A 217 -3.80 1.41 12.94
N PHE A 218 -3.16 2.57 12.85
CA PHE A 218 -1.76 2.64 12.46
C PHE A 218 -1.03 3.85 13.05
N ASP A 219 0.27 3.67 13.27
CA ASP A 219 1.20 4.72 13.68
C ASP A 219 2.60 4.48 13.08
N ASN A 220 3.62 5.15 13.61
CA ASN A 220 4.99 5.01 13.11
C ASN A 220 5.72 3.74 13.60
N GLN A 221 5.04 2.81 14.27
CA GLN A 221 5.62 1.58 14.82
C GLN A 221 4.85 0.32 14.40
N SER A 222 3.53 0.37 14.39
CA SER A 222 2.67 -0.78 14.17
C SER A 222 1.38 -0.42 13.44
N ALA A 223 0.75 -1.45 12.89
CA ALA A 223 -0.60 -1.35 12.39
C ALA A 223 -1.40 -2.62 12.70
N SER A 224 -2.69 -2.42 12.90
CA SER A 224 -3.70 -3.47 12.89
C SER A 224 -4.72 -3.19 11.80
N PHE A 225 -5.23 -4.26 11.20
CA PHE A 225 -6.31 -4.20 10.23
C PHE A 225 -7.33 -5.28 10.58
N SER A 226 -8.62 -4.96 10.45
CA SER A 226 -9.73 -5.88 10.58
C SER A 226 -10.69 -5.66 9.43
N PHE A 227 -11.16 -6.75 8.84
CA PHE A 227 -12.23 -6.75 7.86
C PHE A 227 -13.20 -7.87 8.23
N ASN A 228 -14.49 -7.55 8.30
CA ASN A 228 -15.55 -8.50 8.62
C ASN A 228 -16.61 -8.42 7.54
N GLY A 229 -17.08 -9.57 7.06
CA GLY A 229 -18.11 -9.62 6.03
C GLY A 229 -18.60 -11.02 5.74
N TRP A 230 -19.68 -11.07 4.97
CA TRP A 230 -20.17 -12.33 4.43
C TRP A 230 -19.26 -12.84 3.32
N PHE A 231 -19.09 -14.15 3.21
CA PHE A 231 -18.37 -14.79 2.12
C PHE A 231 -19.23 -15.88 1.45
N LEU A 232 -18.94 -16.11 0.18
CA LEU A 232 -19.32 -17.29 -0.57
C LEU A 232 -18.05 -18.11 -0.79
N ILE A 233 -18.13 -19.42 -0.53
CA ILE A 233 -17.12 -20.37 -0.96
C ILE A 233 -17.78 -21.46 -1.81
N ASN A 234 -17.19 -21.78 -2.95
CA ASN A 234 -17.70 -22.80 -3.86
C ASN A 234 -16.59 -23.63 -4.49
N ASN A 235 -16.92 -24.84 -4.93
CA ASN A 235 -15.97 -25.77 -5.55
C ASN A 235 -16.42 -26.24 -6.94
N GLU A 236 -15.52 -26.98 -7.61
CA GLU A 236 -15.77 -27.56 -8.93
C GLU A 236 -16.82 -28.69 -8.93
N LYS A 237 -17.14 -29.24 -7.76
CA LYS A 237 -18.16 -30.28 -7.58
C LYS A 237 -19.58 -29.70 -7.48
N GLY A 238 -19.72 -28.38 -7.44
CA GLY A 238 -21.00 -27.67 -7.33
C GLY A 238 -21.46 -27.42 -5.90
N ASP A 239 -20.63 -27.73 -4.89
CA ASP A 239 -20.91 -27.31 -3.51
C ASP A 239 -20.73 -25.79 -3.42
N ALA A 240 -21.66 -25.15 -2.71
CA ALA A 240 -21.59 -23.73 -2.37
C ALA A 240 -22.02 -23.55 -0.91
N MET A 241 -21.31 -22.68 -0.19
CA MET A 241 -21.61 -22.35 1.19
C MET A 241 -21.42 -20.85 1.44
N TYR A 242 -22.23 -20.33 2.33
CA TYR A 242 -22.19 -18.95 2.79
C TYR A 242 -21.86 -18.91 4.27
N GLY A 243 -21.18 -17.85 4.67
CA GLY A 243 -20.72 -17.71 6.04
C GLY A 243 -20.27 -16.31 6.37
N GLU A 244 -19.91 -16.12 7.63
CA GLU A 244 -19.30 -14.88 8.11
C GLU A 244 -17.79 -15.10 8.28
N GLY A 245 -17.01 -14.18 7.73
CA GLY A 245 -15.56 -14.24 7.75
C GLY A 245 -14.96 -12.99 8.38
N SER A 246 -13.90 -13.19 9.16
CA SER A 246 -13.03 -12.12 9.61
C SER A 246 -11.61 -12.29 9.05
N ILE A 247 -11.02 -11.16 8.64
CA ILE A 247 -9.63 -11.03 8.26
C ILE A 247 -9.00 -10.07 9.27
N GLU A 248 -7.96 -10.53 9.95
CA GLU A 248 -7.23 -9.75 10.94
C GLU A 248 -5.77 -9.67 10.56
N PHE A 249 -5.14 -8.51 10.69
CA PHE A 249 -3.73 -8.32 10.48
C PHE A 249 -3.10 -7.59 11.66
N LEU A 250 -1.91 -8.03 12.03
CA LEU A 250 -1.03 -7.35 12.96
C LEU A 250 0.36 -7.27 12.37
N GLY A 251 0.89 -6.05 12.29
CA GLY A 251 2.19 -5.80 11.66
C GLY A 251 3.01 -4.73 12.36
N LYS A 252 4.30 -4.76 12.06
CA LYS A 252 5.28 -3.75 12.46
C LYS A 252 5.72 -2.97 11.25
N ILE A 253 6.03 -1.70 11.46
CA ILE A 253 6.52 -0.82 10.39
C ILE A 253 7.73 -1.46 9.71
N ASP A 254 7.73 -1.42 8.39
CA ASP A 254 8.89 -1.67 7.56
C ASP A 254 9.60 -0.33 7.34
N PRO A 255 10.61 0.01 8.16
CA PRO A 255 11.30 1.29 8.04
C PRO A 255 12.07 1.38 6.71
N LEU A 256 12.32 0.24 6.06
CA LEU A 256 13.08 0.20 4.82
C LEU A 256 12.25 0.66 3.62
N HIS A 257 10.93 0.44 3.69
CA HIS A 257 10.03 0.74 2.59
C HIS A 257 8.97 1.79 2.91
N SER A 258 9.07 2.45 4.08
CA SER A 258 8.13 3.46 4.56
C SER A 258 8.68 4.89 4.49
N ASP A 259 7.78 5.82 4.21
CA ASP A 259 8.01 7.25 4.36
C ASP A 259 7.73 7.70 5.82
N ILE A 260 8.19 8.88 6.20
CA ILE A 260 7.99 9.37 7.58
C ILE A 260 6.55 9.82 7.76
N LEU A 261 5.79 9.11 8.59
CA LEU A 261 4.46 9.52 9.04
C LEU A 261 4.57 10.77 9.93
N ASN A 262 3.98 11.87 9.47
CA ASN A 262 3.97 13.12 10.20
C ASN A 262 2.94 13.08 11.35
N LYS A 263 3.21 13.82 12.42
CA LYS A 263 2.24 14.03 13.49
C LYS A 263 1.27 15.16 13.10
N GLY A 264 -0.02 14.91 13.20
CA GLY A 264 -1.06 15.89 12.94
C GLY A 264 -2.45 15.27 12.98
N SER A 265 -3.50 16.09 12.85
CA SER A 265 -4.88 15.61 12.90
C SER A 265 -5.27 14.68 11.74
N ASN A 266 -4.59 14.81 10.59
CA ASN A 266 -4.79 13.95 9.42
C ASN A 266 -3.49 13.21 9.07
N PRO A 267 -3.59 11.95 8.57
CA PRO A 267 -2.44 11.23 8.05
C PRO A 267 -1.75 12.00 6.93
N SER A 268 -0.44 12.19 7.06
CA SER A 268 0.40 12.77 6.01
C SER A 268 1.82 12.24 6.13
N TRP A 269 2.55 12.24 5.03
CA TRP A 269 3.90 11.67 4.96
C TRP A 269 4.90 12.66 4.39
N THR A 270 6.12 12.60 4.92
CA THR A 270 7.29 13.22 4.32
C THR A 270 8.02 12.16 3.48
N PRO A 271 8.06 12.29 2.14
CA PRO A 271 8.72 11.32 1.28
C PRO A 271 10.20 11.20 1.60
N THR A 272 10.70 9.97 1.77
CA THR A 272 12.12 9.70 2.10
C THR A 272 12.82 8.82 1.09
N LEU A 273 12.09 7.90 0.44
CA LEU A 273 12.67 6.97 -0.52
C LEU A 273 12.91 7.64 -1.87
N GLY A 274 14.15 7.56 -2.35
CA GLY A 274 14.62 8.27 -3.55
C GLY A 274 15.04 9.73 -3.32
N PHE A 275 14.93 10.26 -2.09
CA PHE A 275 15.30 11.63 -1.75
C PHE A 275 16.60 11.70 -0.93
N GLY A 276 17.38 12.78 -1.14
CA GLY A 276 18.79 12.92 -0.76
C GLY A 276 19.15 13.04 0.73
N ASN A 277 18.38 12.42 1.63
CA ASN A 277 18.73 12.32 3.05
C ASN A 277 18.40 10.95 3.68
N SER A 278 17.94 9.98 2.88
CA SER A 278 17.80 8.61 3.36
C SER A 278 19.10 7.84 3.11
N SER A 279 19.67 7.25 4.16
CA SER A 279 20.80 6.30 4.07
C SER A 279 20.49 5.07 3.20
N MET A 280 19.25 4.96 2.74
CA MET A 280 18.64 3.86 2.02
C MET A 280 18.60 4.01 0.50
N ASN A 281 19.23 5.03 -0.07
CA ASN A 281 19.56 5.00 -1.49
C ASN A 281 20.60 3.88 -1.70
N MET A 282 20.13 2.62 -1.74
CA MET A 282 20.96 1.42 -1.76
C MET A 282 21.84 1.46 -3.01
N LYS A 283 23.13 1.76 -2.81
CA LYS A 283 24.17 1.53 -3.81
C LYS A 283 24.38 0.02 -3.95
N PHE A 284 23.84 -0.57 -5.00
CA PHE A 284 24.31 -1.86 -5.49
C PHE A 284 24.99 -1.69 -6.85
N GLY A 285 26.32 -1.77 -6.83
CA GLY A 285 27.19 -2.09 -7.98
C GLY A 285 27.23 -1.11 -9.15
N GLY A 286 28.29 -0.29 -9.22
CA GLY A 286 28.77 0.33 -10.47
C GLY A 286 28.66 1.86 -10.51
N GLU A 287 29.66 2.51 -11.10
CA GLU A 287 29.99 3.94 -10.95
C GLU A 287 28.99 4.95 -11.56
N SER A 288 28.69 5.97 -10.75
CA SER A 288 28.33 7.37 -11.06
C SER A 288 27.17 7.70 -12.03
N LYS A 289 26.10 8.28 -11.47
CA LYS A 289 25.85 9.74 -11.40
C LYS A 289 24.87 10.00 -10.25
N GLU A 290 25.28 10.78 -9.26
CA GLU A 290 24.40 11.23 -8.18
C GLU A 290 23.32 12.14 -8.77
N SER A 291 22.07 11.66 -8.85
CA SER A 291 20.90 12.48 -9.11
C SER A 291 20.14 12.67 -7.80
N MET A 292 20.32 13.82 -7.17
CA MET A 292 19.71 14.16 -5.88
C MET A 292 18.42 14.96 -6.12
N ALA A 293 17.26 14.44 -5.76
CA ALA A 293 16.05 15.26 -5.67
C ALA A 293 15.95 15.87 -4.26
N VAL A 294 15.68 17.18 -4.18
CA VAL A 294 15.43 17.91 -2.92
C VAL A 294 13.97 18.33 -2.89
N SER A 295 13.28 18.01 -1.78
CA SER A 295 11.96 18.54 -1.46
C SER A 295 12.11 19.98 -0.97
N ASN A 296 11.74 20.96 -1.78
CA ASN A 296 11.65 22.36 -1.36
C ASN A 296 10.19 22.70 -1.06
N GLY A 297 9.86 22.78 0.23
CA GLY A 297 8.62 23.37 0.71
C GLY A 297 8.90 24.60 1.57
N VAL A 298 9.32 25.73 0.97
CA VAL A 298 9.16 27.08 1.55
C VAL A 298 9.15 28.13 0.42
N ASN A 299 8.18 29.04 0.49
CA ASN A 299 7.87 30.15 -0.42
C ASN A 299 9.06 30.89 -1.06
N ASP A 300 8.91 31.17 -2.35
CA ASP A 300 9.70 32.08 -3.17
C ASP A 300 9.79 33.49 -2.56
N TRP A 301 11.02 33.94 -2.28
CA TRP A 301 11.51 35.29 -2.56
C TRP A 301 12.98 35.36 -2.20
N LEU A 302 13.88 35.50 -3.19
CA LEU A 302 15.17 36.18 -3.01
C LEU A 302 15.73 36.61 -4.37
N ILE A 303 15.76 37.93 -4.55
CA ILE A 303 16.22 38.67 -5.72
C ILE A 303 17.73 38.50 -5.89
N PHE A 304 18.16 38.12 -7.10
CA PHE A 304 19.56 38.08 -7.54
C PHE A 304 20.12 39.49 -7.76
N TRP A 305 21.28 39.81 -7.17
CA TRP A 305 22.36 40.59 -7.81
C TRP A 305 23.71 40.19 -7.15
N PRO A 306 24.75 39.91 -7.95
CA PRO A 306 26.00 40.61 -7.70
C PRO A 306 26.57 41.23 -8.97
N VAL A 307 26.95 42.50 -8.82
CA VAL A 307 27.65 43.33 -9.79
C VAL A 307 29.01 42.73 -10.12
N VAL A 308 29.27 42.58 -11.41
CA VAL A 308 30.58 42.30 -12.01
C VAL A 308 31.49 43.52 -11.85
N GLY A 309 32.72 43.30 -11.39
CA GLY A 309 33.75 44.34 -11.31
C GLY A 309 35.16 43.77 -11.30
N LEU A 310 35.54 43.07 -12.38
CA LEU A 310 36.92 42.75 -12.73
C LEU A 310 37.42 43.84 -13.69
N ILE A 311 38.37 44.68 -13.26
CA ILE A 311 39.28 45.38 -14.16
C ILE A 311 40.70 45.06 -13.70
N PHE A 312 41.44 44.38 -14.58
CA PHE A 312 42.87 44.12 -14.49
C PHE A 312 43.67 45.44 -14.55
N GLY A 313 44.83 45.47 -13.87
CA GLY A 313 45.79 46.58 -13.94
C GLY A 313 46.40 46.78 -15.34
N VAL A 314 47.35 47.69 -15.55
CA VAL A 314 48.69 47.63 -14.97
C VAL A 314 49.59 48.72 -15.65
N PHE A 315 50.60 49.20 -14.91
CA PHE A 315 51.92 49.80 -15.27
C PHE A 315 52.11 51.30 -15.66
N ILE A 316 53.16 51.82 -14.98
CA ILE A 316 53.94 53.08 -15.03
C ILE A 316 53.32 54.28 -14.32
#